data_AF-A0A6H1U062-F1
#
_entry.id   AF-A0A6H1U062-F1
#
_cell.length_a   1.000
_cell.length_b   1.000
_cell.length_c   1.000
_cell.angle_alpha   90.00
_cell.angle_beta   90.00
_cell.angle_gamma   90.00
#
_symmetry.space_group_name_H-M   'P 1'
#
loop_
_entity.id
_entity.type
_entity.pdbx_description
1 polymer ?
#
loop_
_entity_poly.entity_id
_entity_poly.type
_entity_poly.pdbx_seq_one_letter_code
_entity_poly.pdbx_strand_id
1 'polypeptide(L)' 'MKNLDLRIQIQQLITQIGREIEQIPEDDLEQVCNVLEPLYYDLYAFRAILEAQQNLKPGDSLTRDEALQFLQLL' A
#
# COMPACT_ATOMS: atom_id res chain seq x y z
N MET A 1 22.76 -8.97 8.21
CA MET A 1 23.09 -7.65 8.79
C MET A 1 22.33 -6.47 8.19
N LYS A 2 22.18 -6.31 6.86
CA LYS A 2 21.42 -5.19 6.23
C LYS A 2 19.95 -5.03 6.66
N ASN A 3 19.24 -6.11 7.00
CA ASN A 3 17.80 -6.05 7.31
C ASN A 3 17.49 -5.45 8.69
N LEU A 4 18.42 -5.55 9.64
CA LEU A 4 18.25 -5.00 11.00
C LEU A 4 18.35 -3.47 10.98
N ASP A 5 19.23 -2.93 10.14
CA ASP A 5 19.48 -1.50 9.98
C ASP A 5 18.25 -0.77 9.37
N LEU A 6 17.65 -1.34 8.32
CA LEU A 6 16.43 -0.78 7.72
C LEU A 6 15.24 -0.75 8.67
N ARG A 7 15.06 -1.79 9.50
CA ARG A 7 13.98 -1.84 10.50
C ARG A 7 14.15 -0.76 11.55
N ILE A 8 15.38 -0.53 12.01
CA ILE A 8 15.69 0.52 12.98
C ILE A 8 15.44 1.90 12.37
N GLN A 9 15.89 2.13 11.13
CA GLN A 9 15.68 3.40 10.43
C GLN A 9 14.19 3.70 10.21
N ILE A 10 13.40 2.70 9.78
CA ILE A 10 11.95 2.85 9.61
C ILE A 10 11.29 3.17 10.96
N GLN A 11 11.67 2.47 12.04
CA GLN A 11 11.11 2.72 13.37
C GLN A 11 11.41 4.15 13.86
N GLN A 12 12.62 4.64 13.60
CA GLN A 12 13.03 6.01 13.93
C GLN A 12 12.19 7.03 13.14
N LEU A 13 12.03 6.81 11.83
CA LEU A 13 11.22 7.68 10.97
C LEU A 13 9.75 7.72 11.40
N ILE A 14 9.15 6.56 11.69
CA ILE A 14 7.76 6.49 12.20
C ILE A 14 7.62 7.26 13.51
N THR A 15 8.57 7.09 14.43
CA THR A 15 8.56 7.79 15.72
C THR A 15 8.70 9.30 15.54
N GLN A 16 9.56 9.74 14.62
CA GLN A 16 9.74 11.14 14.32
C GLN A 16 8.48 11.73 13.68
N ILE A 17 7.93 11.07 12.66
CA ILE A 17 6.69 11.49 11.99
C ILE A 17 5.53 11.60 12.98
N GLY A 18 5.38 10.63 13.90
CA GLY A 18 4.35 10.69 14.94
C GLY A 18 4.44 11.95 15.81
N ARG A 19 5.65 12.35 16.20
CA ARG A 19 5.87 13.59 16.97
C ARG A 19 5.58 14.85 16.17
N GLU A 20 5.87 14.86 14.87
CA GLU A 20 5.55 16.00 14.00
C GLU A 20 4.02 16.10 13.80
N ILE A 21 3.33 14.97 13.64
CA ILE A 21 1.86 14.91 13.52
C ILE A 21 1.19 15.47 14.78
N GLU A 22 1.71 15.17 15.98
CA GLU A 22 1.19 15.71 17.25
C GLU A 22 1.25 17.25 17.34
N GLN A 23 2.05 17.92 16.49
CA GLN A 23 2.15 19.38 16.46
C GLN A 23 1.24 20.03 15.40
N ILE A 24 0.58 19.24 14.56
CA ILE A 24 -0.30 19.75 13.51
C ILE A 24 -1.67 20.11 14.12
N PRO A 25 -2.23 21.30 13.83
CA PRO A 25 -3.60 21.64 14.23
C PRO A 25 -4.62 20.65 13.67
N GLU A 26 -5.69 20.36 14.42
CA GLU A 26 -6.72 19.39 14.02
C GLU A 26 -7.35 19.71 12.65
N ASP A 27 -7.62 21.00 12.38
CA ASP A 27 -8.19 21.47 11.11
C ASP A 27 -7.27 21.22 9.90
N ASP A 28 -5.95 21.19 10.14
CA ASP A 28 -4.94 20.89 9.13
C ASP A 28 -4.72 19.36 9.00
N LEU A 29 -4.91 18.60 10.08
CA LEU A 29 -4.81 17.13 10.07
C LEU A 29 -5.83 16.49 9.13
N GLU A 30 -7.06 17.00 9.10
CA GLU A 30 -8.08 16.49 8.17
C GLU A 30 -7.63 16.65 6.71
N GLN A 31 -7.06 17.80 6.35
CA GLN A 31 -6.54 18.04 5.01
C GLN A 31 -5.35 17.13 4.67
N VAL A 32 -4.45 16.92 5.63
CA VAL A 32 -3.31 16.01 5.48
C VAL A 32 -3.78 14.58 5.27
N CYS A 33 -4.76 14.11 6.06
CA CYS A 33 -5.36 12.79 5.90
C CYS A 33 -5.99 12.60 4.52
N ASN A 34 -6.75 13.60 4.04
CA ASN A 34 -7.38 13.57 2.71
C ASN A 34 -6.37 13.43 1.55
N VAL A 35 -5.13 13.88 1.74
CA VAL A 35 -4.04 13.73 0.76
C VAL A 35 -3.30 12.39 0.93
N LEU A 36 -3.01 11.99 2.16
CA LEU A 36 -2.21 10.79 2.43
C LEU A 36 -2.98 9.48 2.24
N GLU A 37 -4.28 9.46 2.54
CA GLU A 37 -5.08 8.25 2.47
C GLU A 37 -5.15 7.64 1.05
N PRO A 38 -5.46 8.41 -0.01
CA PRO A 38 -5.43 7.88 -1.38
C PRO A 38 -4.05 7.36 -1.79
N LEU A 39 -2.98 8.09 -1.43
CA LEU A 39 -1.60 7.69 -1.73
C LEU A 39 -1.21 6.38 -1.05
N TYR A 40 -1.67 6.17 0.19
CA TYR A 40 -1.46 4.92 0.90
C TYR A 40 -2.16 3.76 0.19
N TYR A 41 -3.42 3.94 -0.22
CA TYR A 41 -4.17 2.91 -0.94
C TYR A 41 -3.54 2.57 -2.29
N ASP A 42 -3.11 3.58 -3.06
CA ASP A 42 -2.43 3.38 -4.34
C ASP A 42 -1.13 2.59 -4.16
N LEU A 43 -0.32 2.94 -3.16
CA LEU A 43 0.93 2.24 -2.87
C LEU A 43 0.66 0.78 -2.45
N TYR A 44 -0.35 0.55 -1.62
CA TYR A 44 -0.74 -0.78 -1.18
C TYR A 44 -1.18 -1.65 -2.38
N ALA A 45 -2.08 -1.13 -3.22
CA ALA A 45 -2.57 -1.82 -4.40
C ALA A 45 -1.43 -2.11 -5.39
N PHE A 46 -0.55 -1.14 -5.63
CA PHE A 46 0.62 -1.32 -6.49
C PHE A 46 1.55 -2.41 -5.98
N ARG A 47 1.82 -2.47 -4.68
CA ARG A 47 2.65 -3.53 -4.10
C ARG A 47 1.99 -4.91 -4.27
N ALA A 48 0.68 -5.00 -4.02
CA ALA A 48 -0.06 -6.25 -4.23
C ALA A 48 0.01 -6.72 -5.70
N ILE A 49 -0.10 -5.81 -6.67
CA ILE A 49 0.05 -6.12 -8.10
C ILE A 49 1.46 -6.64 -8.40
N LEU A 50 2.51 -5.98 -7.89
CA LEU A 50 3.88 -6.42 -8.09
C LEU A 50 4.14 -7.80 -7.48
N GLU A 51 3.65 -8.05 -6.28
CA GLU A 51 3.74 -9.34 -5.61
C GLU A 51 2.99 -10.42 -6.40
N ALA A 52 1.80 -10.11 -6.92
CA ALA A 52 1.06 -11.01 -7.80
C ALA A 52 1.86 -11.31 -9.08
N GLN A 53 2.39 -10.30 -9.77
CA GLN A 53 3.21 -10.50 -10.98
C GLN A 53 4.45 -11.38 -10.75
N GLN A 54 5.07 -11.29 -9.56
CA GLN A 54 6.24 -12.09 -9.23
C GLN A 54 5.91 -13.54 -8.88
N ASN A 55 4.70 -13.79 -8.36
CA ASN A 55 4.31 -15.10 -7.82
C ASN A 55 3.32 -15.87 -8.71
N LEU A 56 2.61 -15.19 -9.61
CA LEU A 56 1.67 -15.81 -10.55
C LEU A 56 2.44 -16.65 -11.56
N LYS A 57 2.09 -17.93 -11.63
CA LYS A 57 2.53 -18.84 -12.69
C LYS A 57 1.51 -18.85 -13.82
N PRO A 58 1.91 -19.26 -15.03
CA PRO A 58 0.97 -19.52 -16.11
C PRO A 58 -0.12 -20.51 -15.63
N GLY A 59 -1.39 -20.08 -15.66
CA GLY A 59 -2.54 -20.86 -15.17
C GLY A 59 -3.11 -20.43 -13.80
N ASP A 60 -2.43 -19.56 -13.05
CA ASP A 60 -2.93 -19.04 -11.76
C ASP A 60 -3.90 -17.84 -11.95
N SER A 61 -3.87 -17.20 -13.11
CA SER A 61 -4.80 -16.14 -13.47
C SER A 61 -5.81 -16.63 -14.50
N LEU A 62 -7.03 -16.12 -14.40
CA LEU A 62 -8.04 -16.32 -15.44
C LEU A 62 -7.51 -15.71 -16.75
N THR A 63 -7.66 -16.45 -17.83
CA THR A 63 -7.60 -15.87 -19.17
C THR A 63 -8.73 -14.84 -19.31
N ARG A 64 -8.57 -13.92 -20.26
CA ARG A 64 -9.59 -12.89 -20.53
C ARG A 64 -10.99 -13.49 -20.73
N ASP A 65 -11.09 -14.62 -21.42
CA ASP A 65 -12.36 -15.27 -21.70
C ASP A 65 -12.95 -15.93 -20.45
N GLU A 66 -12.12 -16.53 -19.59
CA GLU A 66 -12.56 -17.07 -18.30
C GLU A 66 -12.98 -15.96 -17.32
N ALA A 67 -12.27 -14.82 -17.32
CA ALA A 67 -12.63 -13.67 -16.51
C ALA A 67 -13.97 -13.06 -16.93
N LEU A 68 -14.23 -12.96 -18.24
CA LEU A 68 -15.51 -12.48 -18.76
C LEU A 68 -16.66 -13.43 -18.43
N GLN A 69 -16.44 -14.75 -18.46
CA GLN A 69 -17.44 -15.72 -18.01
C GLN A 69 -17.72 -15.60 -16.50
N PHE A 70 -16.67 -15.45 -15.69
CA PHE A 70 -16.82 -15.30 -14.24
C PHE A 70 -17.58 -14.03 -13.86
N LEU A 71 -17.32 -12.91 -14.54
CA LEU A 71 -18.01 -11.63 -14.33
C LEU A 71 -19.47 -11.64 -14.78
N GLN A 72 -19.85 -12.53 -15.70
CA GLN A 72 -21.25 -12.71 -16.12
C GLN A 72 -22.02 -13.67 -15.20
N LEU A 73 -21.33 -14.40 -14.33
CA LEU A 73 -21.88 -15.32 -13.33
C LEU A 73 -22.01 -14.71 -11.93
N LEU A 74 -21.51 -13.48 -11.74
CA LEU A 74 -21.73 -12.61 -10.57
C LEU A 74 -22.94 -11.69 -10.81
#